data_AF-A0AA39JSZ7-F1
#
_entry.id   AF-A0AA39JSZ7-F1
#
_cell.length_a   1.000
_cell.length_b   1.000
_cell.length_c   1.000
_cell.angle_alpha   90.00
_cell.angle_beta   90.00
_cell.angle_gamma   90.00
#
_symmetry.space_group_name_H-M   'P 1'
#
loop_
_entity.id
_entity.type
_entity.pdbx_description
1 polymer ?
#
loop_
_entity_poly.entity_id
_entity_poly.type
_entity_poly.pdbx_seq_one_letter_code
_entity_poly.pdbx_strand_id
1 'polypeptide(L)'
;MSTDAASHMGVSGVERADRQNIDGIQNAVVASPPPGDTITRLVKEDLVLPSYDGFNNNMLKIWLAQGKSGPFEHKFKVDVTESAFVHFVNWNQRNKNAREVEKSKCLSLCCYKTTDVATLMKKGAKGLELMNSLHLSWPQAGGLKLLVTVNGQQKMVPLAPPTVTTAGLLDLTVFLQVGSNEFVVVQERSMTEYIFMVYVHDPTRSQLEPVVERRKKEEEWKIALEHLSRPLELLPGPWD
;
A
#
# COMPACT_ATOMS: atom_id res chain seq x y z
N MET A 1 -2.85 36.83 48.01
CA MET A 1 -1.95 37.68 47.20
C MET A 1 -2.30 37.35 45.75
N SER A 2 -3.27 38.01 45.10
CA SER A 2 -3.22 39.37 44.51
C SER A 2 -1.94 39.52 43.66
N THR A 3 -1.98 39.69 42.34
CA THR A 3 -2.73 40.71 41.58
C THR A 3 -3.10 40.30 40.15
N ASP A 4 -4.21 40.90 39.69
CA ASP A 4 -4.65 41.10 38.30
C ASP A 4 -3.63 41.82 37.40
N ALA A 5 -3.80 41.71 36.08
CA ALA A 5 -4.04 42.89 35.21
C ALA A 5 -4.27 42.48 33.74
N ALA A 6 -5.37 42.98 33.20
CA ALA A 6 -5.80 42.94 31.81
C ALA A 6 -5.12 44.02 30.94
N SER A 7 -5.17 43.87 29.62
CA SER A 7 -5.31 45.01 28.72
C SER A 7 -5.91 44.64 27.35
N HIS A 8 -7.05 45.27 27.10
CA HIS A 8 -7.82 45.41 25.86
C HIS A 8 -7.11 46.27 24.79
N MET A 9 -7.58 46.15 23.53
CA MET A 9 -7.90 47.17 22.50
C MET A 9 -7.62 46.54 21.12
N GLY A 10 -8.60 46.28 20.24
CA GLY A 10 -9.26 47.27 19.38
C GLY A 10 -8.63 47.21 17.97
N VAL A 11 -9.25 47.37 16.79
CA VAL A 11 -10.53 47.94 16.34
C VAL A 11 -10.70 47.58 14.84
N SER A 12 -11.96 47.39 14.42
CA SER A 12 -12.63 47.58 13.11
C SER A 12 -12.00 47.22 11.74
N GLY A 13 -12.87 46.72 10.85
CA GLY A 13 -12.70 46.86 9.40
C GLY A 13 -13.82 46.16 8.62
N VAL A 14 -14.98 46.80 8.54
CA VAL A 14 -16.11 46.43 7.67
C VAL A 14 -15.77 46.85 6.24
N GLU A 15 -15.93 45.97 5.26
CA GLU A 15 -16.31 46.41 3.91
C GLU A 15 -17.23 45.39 3.22
N ARG A 16 -18.38 45.93 2.80
CA ARG A 16 -19.51 45.29 2.14
C ARG A 16 -19.58 45.96 0.77
N ALA A 17 -19.46 45.21 -0.30
CA ALA A 17 -19.84 45.56 -1.68
C ALA A 17 -19.73 44.26 -2.50
N ASP A 18 -20.54 43.94 -3.49
CA ASP A 18 -21.73 44.57 -4.02
C ASP A 18 -22.51 43.46 -4.73
N ARG A 19 -23.83 43.43 -4.53
CA ARG A 19 -24.73 42.57 -5.31
C ARG A 19 -25.05 43.32 -6.59
N GLN A 20 -24.44 42.92 -7.71
CA GLN A 20 -24.99 43.25 -9.03
C GLN A 20 -25.72 42.05 -9.60
N ASN A 21 -27.03 42.24 -9.66
CA ASN A 21 -28.01 41.49 -10.41
C ASN A 21 -27.89 41.90 -11.89
N ILE A 22 -27.68 40.95 -12.80
CA ILE A 22 -27.88 41.16 -14.24
C ILE A 22 -28.71 39.99 -14.75
N ASP A 23 -30.01 40.23 -14.84
CA ASP A 23 -30.94 39.44 -15.65
C ASP A 23 -30.56 39.59 -17.12
N GLY A 24 -30.22 38.47 -17.75
CA GLY A 24 -29.93 38.36 -19.18
C GLY A 24 -30.47 37.05 -19.71
N ILE A 25 -31.79 36.97 -19.88
CA ILE A 25 -32.43 35.89 -20.63
C ILE A 25 -32.08 36.09 -22.11
N GLN A 26 -31.21 35.23 -22.65
CA GLN A 26 -31.03 35.07 -24.08
C GLN A 26 -31.17 33.59 -24.46
N ASN A 27 -32.28 33.32 -25.15
CA ASN A 27 -32.52 32.33 -26.19
C ASN A 27 -31.66 31.05 -26.19
N ALA A 28 -32.31 29.94 -25.83
CA ALA A 28 -31.88 28.59 -26.14
C ALA A 28 -31.78 28.39 -27.66
N VAL A 29 -30.55 28.30 -28.16
CA VAL A 29 -30.26 27.67 -29.45
C VAL A 29 -30.00 26.19 -29.15
N VAL A 30 -30.83 25.32 -29.71
CA VAL A 30 -30.63 23.87 -29.72
C VAL A 30 -29.39 23.60 -30.58
N ALA A 31 -28.24 23.53 -29.92
CA ALA A 31 -27.02 23.03 -30.54
C ALA A 31 -27.13 21.51 -30.66
N SER A 32 -26.96 21.01 -31.88
CA SER A 32 -26.87 19.57 -32.19
C SER A 32 -25.90 18.86 -31.25
N PRO A 33 -26.14 17.58 -30.91
CA PRO A 33 -25.20 16.82 -30.09
C PRO A 33 -23.82 16.84 -30.76
N PRO A 34 -22.74 17.08 -29.99
CA PRO A 34 -21.39 17.02 -30.53
C PRO A 34 -21.17 15.65 -31.18
N PRO A 35 -20.47 15.57 -32.33
CA PRO A 35 -20.09 14.30 -32.92
C PRO A 35 -19.35 13.49 -31.86
N GLY A 36 -19.85 12.28 -31.61
CA GLY A 36 -19.40 11.44 -30.50
C GLY A 36 -17.88 11.39 -30.48
N ASP A 37 -17.30 11.93 -29.40
CA ASP A 37 -15.88 11.79 -29.12
C ASP A 37 -15.57 10.31 -29.27
N THR A 38 -14.76 10.00 -30.27
CA THR A 38 -14.10 8.71 -30.35
C THR A 38 -13.18 8.69 -29.14
N ILE A 39 -13.73 8.26 -27.99
CA ILE A 39 -12.97 7.93 -26.79
C ILE A 39 -11.98 6.90 -27.29
N THR A 40 -10.78 7.39 -27.56
CA THR A 40 -9.63 6.58 -27.90
C THR A 40 -9.48 5.72 -26.66
N ARG A 41 -9.93 4.46 -26.77
CA ARG A 41 -9.87 3.45 -25.72
C ARG A 41 -8.40 3.36 -25.34
N LEU A 42 -8.03 4.13 -24.32
CA LEU A 42 -6.67 4.19 -23.79
C LEU A 42 -6.35 2.74 -23.48
N VAL A 43 -5.46 2.15 -24.27
CA VAL A 43 -5.00 0.79 -24.09
C VAL A 43 -4.42 0.76 -22.68
N LYS A 44 -5.19 0.27 -21.72
CA LYS A 44 -4.67 -0.09 -20.40
C LYS A 44 -3.60 -1.11 -20.73
N GLU A 45 -2.33 -0.74 -20.58
CA GLU A 45 -1.26 -1.73 -20.57
C GLU A 45 -1.63 -2.72 -19.47
N ASP A 46 -1.96 -3.94 -19.88
CA ASP A 46 -2.31 -4.99 -18.95
C ASP A 46 -1.12 -5.22 -18.03
N LEU A 47 -1.38 -5.21 -16.72
CA LEU A 47 -0.38 -5.46 -15.69
C LEU A 47 0.29 -6.82 -15.98
N VAL A 48 1.56 -6.78 -16.39
CA VAL A 48 2.30 -8.00 -16.73
C VAL A 48 2.82 -8.63 -15.44
N LEU A 49 2.35 -9.84 -15.15
CA LEU A 49 2.85 -10.61 -14.01
C LEU A 49 4.28 -11.12 -14.27
N PRO A 50 5.16 -11.13 -13.26
CA PRO A 50 6.45 -11.79 -13.36
C PRO A 50 6.33 -13.27 -13.77
N SER A 51 7.33 -13.77 -14.49
CA SER A 51 7.36 -15.15 -14.98
C SER A 51 7.55 -16.20 -13.88
N TYR A 52 8.03 -15.80 -12.71
CA TYR A 52 8.19 -16.66 -11.53
C TYR A 52 7.71 -15.92 -10.27
N ASP A 53 7.39 -16.68 -9.22
CA ASP A 53 7.07 -16.11 -7.91
C ASP A 53 8.30 -16.08 -6.99
N GLY A 54 8.43 -15.01 -6.21
CA GLY A 54 9.58 -14.74 -5.35
C GLY A 54 10.20 -13.36 -5.57
N PHE A 55 11.34 -13.15 -4.94
CA PHE A 55 12.15 -11.94 -5.09
C PHE A 55 12.91 -11.94 -6.41
N ASN A 56 13.19 -10.75 -6.94
CA ASN A 56 14.01 -10.57 -8.14
C ASN A 56 15.37 -9.94 -7.85
N ASN A 57 16.15 -9.67 -8.89
CA ASN A 57 17.50 -9.10 -8.77
C ASN A 57 17.52 -7.68 -8.17
N ASN A 58 16.39 -6.99 -8.09
CA ASN A 58 16.27 -5.66 -7.48
C ASN A 58 16.02 -5.72 -5.97
N MET A 59 16.01 -6.92 -5.37
CA MET A 59 15.87 -7.11 -3.93
C MET A 59 17.12 -6.61 -3.19
N LEU A 60 16.90 -5.76 -2.20
CA LEU A 60 17.92 -5.26 -1.29
C LEU A 60 17.60 -5.68 0.15
N LYS A 61 18.56 -6.33 0.81
CA LYS A 61 18.47 -6.63 2.25
C LYS A 61 18.82 -5.38 3.05
N ILE A 62 17.88 -4.90 3.85
CA ILE A 62 18.05 -3.72 4.71
C ILE A 62 18.52 -4.12 6.10
N TRP A 63 17.96 -5.20 6.64
CA TRP A 63 18.21 -5.58 8.01
C TRP A 63 18.12 -7.09 8.21
N LEU A 64 18.85 -7.58 9.22
CA LEU A 64 18.96 -8.98 9.60
C LEU A 64 19.18 -9.07 11.11
N ALA A 65 18.40 -9.91 11.78
CA ALA A 65 18.71 -10.33 13.15
C ALA A 65 18.28 -11.77 13.43
N GLN A 66 19.06 -12.46 14.25
CA GLN A 66 18.64 -13.73 14.85
C GLN A 66 17.91 -13.45 16.17
N GLY A 67 16.82 -14.20 16.42
CA GLY A 67 16.10 -14.11 17.68
C GLY A 67 16.97 -14.52 18.88
N LYS A 68 16.59 -14.03 20.06
CA LYS A 68 17.35 -14.23 21.31
C LYS A 68 16.75 -15.32 22.19
N SER A 69 17.42 -15.70 23.28
CA SER A 69 16.95 -16.74 24.21
C SER A 69 15.88 -16.27 25.20
N GLY A 70 15.58 -14.96 25.25
CA GLY A 70 14.60 -14.36 26.16
C GLY A 70 14.03 -13.06 25.58
N PRO A 71 13.36 -12.24 26.41
CA PRO A 71 12.80 -10.97 25.97
C PRO A 71 13.87 -10.06 25.36
N PHE A 72 13.60 -9.48 24.20
CA PHE A 72 14.55 -8.63 23.49
C PHE A 72 13.86 -7.67 22.52
N GLU A 73 14.45 -6.50 22.30
CA GLU A 73 14.00 -5.52 21.31
C GLU A 73 15.00 -5.42 20.15
N HIS A 74 14.54 -5.80 18.97
CA HIS A 74 15.29 -5.68 17.73
C HIS A 74 14.91 -4.39 17.03
N LYS A 75 15.79 -3.38 17.04
CA LYS A 75 15.54 -2.05 16.44
C LYS A 75 16.22 -1.93 15.08
N PHE A 76 15.52 -1.35 14.11
CA PHE A 76 16.10 -0.95 12.84
C PHE A 76 15.45 0.34 12.32
N LYS A 77 16.21 1.07 11.51
CA LYS A 77 15.79 2.33 10.90
C LYS A 77 15.86 2.25 9.39
N VAL A 78 14.95 2.95 8.73
CA VAL A 78 14.91 3.10 7.28
C VAL A 78 14.70 4.57 6.97
N ASP A 79 15.65 5.19 6.30
CA ASP A 79 15.52 6.56 5.80
C ASP A 79 14.97 6.51 4.36
N VAL A 80 13.83 7.16 4.14
CA VAL A 80 13.13 7.15 2.85
C VAL A 80 13.13 8.55 2.25
N THR A 81 13.72 8.70 1.07
CA THR A 81 13.68 9.97 0.33
C THR A 81 12.32 10.17 -0.32
N GLU A 82 11.96 11.42 -0.65
CA GLU A 82 10.73 11.72 -1.39
C GLU A 82 10.66 10.98 -2.74
N SER A 83 11.79 10.90 -3.45
CA SER A 83 11.88 10.17 -4.73
C SER A 83 11.61 8.68 -4.57
N ALA A 84 12.12 8.04 -3.52
CA ALA A 84 11.84 6.64 -3.24
C ALA A 84 10.40 6.44 -2.76
N PHE A 85 9.86 7.39 -1.99
CA PHE A 85 8.53 7.31 -1.40
C PHE A 85 7.42 7.15 -2.43
N VAL A 86 7.56 7.75 -3.63
CA VAL A 86 6.57 7.62 -4.70
C VAL A 86 6.31 6.14 -5.08
N HIS A 87 7.35 5.31 -5.07
CA HIS A 87 7.22 3.88 -5.39
C HIS A 87 6.50 3.09 -4.29
N PHE A 88 6.65 3.49 -3.03
CA PHE A 88 5.93 2.89 -1.90
C PHE A 88 4.46 3.34 -1.85
N VAL A 89 4.18 4.60 -2.18
CA VAL A 89 2.83 5.14 -2.27
C VAL A 89 2.03 4.42 -3.36
N ASN A 90 2.63 4.17 -4.53
CA ASN A 90 1.99 3.41 -5.61
C ASN A 90 1.59 2.01 -5.13
N TRP A 91 2.46 1.32 -4.38
CA TRP A 91 2.12 0.03 -3.78
C TRP A 91 0.97 0.14 -2.76
N ASN A 92 0.99 1.14 -1.88
CA ASN A 92 -0.07 1.36 -0.89
C ASN A 92 -1.41 1.71 -1.54
N GLN A 93 -1.40 2.30 -2.74
CA GLN A 93 -2.58 2.66 -3.54
C GLN A 93 -2.95 1.62 -4.60
N ARG A 94 -2.34 0.42 -4.59
CA ARG A 94 -2.58 -0.67 -5.55
C ARG A 94 -4.05 -1.06 -5.73
N ASN A 95 -4.88 -0.77 -4.72
CA ASN A 95 -6.30 -1.07 -4.69
C ASN A 95 -7.24 0.04 -5.18
N LYS A 96 -6.72 1.24 -5.42
CA LYS A 96 -7.55 2.39 -5.80
C LYS A 96 -7.38 2.69 -7.28
N ASN A 97 -6.24 3.26 -7.65
CA ASN A 97 -5.99 3.75 -9.01
C ASN A 97 -4.50 3.78 -9.38
N ALA A 98 -3.64 3.06 -8.64
CA ALA A 98 -2.20 3.13 -8.90
C ALA A 98 -1.88 2.63 -10.32
N ARG A 99 -1.32 3.52 -11.14
CA ARG A 99 -0.67 3.14 -12.39
C ARG A 99 0.66 2.49 -12.05
N GLU A 100 1.08 1.51 -12.86
CA GLU A 100 2.41 0.90 -12.75
C GLU A 100 2.69 0.25 -11.38
N VAL A 101 1.74 -0.55 -10.86
CA VAL A 101 1.91 -1.25 -9.58
C VAL A 101 3.09 -2.21 -9.63
N GLU A 102 3.39 -2.80 -10.79
CA GLU A 102 4.56 -3.62 -11.06
C GLU A 102 5.90 -2.89 -10.91
N LYS A 103 5.91 -1.55 -11.07
CA LYS A 103 7.10 -0.69 -10.88
C LYS A 103 7.19 -0.11 -9.47
N SER A 104 6.27 -0.51 -8.58
CA SER A 104 6.26 -0.08 -7.19
C SER A 104 7.36 -0.79 -6.39
N LYS A 105 7.57 -0.37 -5.15
CA LYS A 105 8.46 -1.05 -4.21
C LYS A 105 7.69 -1.50 -2.98
N CYS A 106 8.10 -2.62 -2.41
CA CYS A 106 7.61 -3.16 -1.15
C CYS A 106 8.76 -3.15 -0.14
N LEU A 107 8.46 -2.80 1.11
CA LEU A 107 9.30 -3.11 2.26
C LEU A 107 8.64 -4.25 3.02
N SER A 108 9.29 -5.41 3.10
CA SER A 108 8.72 -6.61 3.72
C SER A 108 9.58 -7.12 4.87
N LEU A 109 8.94 -7.50 5.97
CA LEU A 109 9.55 -8.27 7.05
C LEU A 109 9.28 -9.76 6.83
N CYS A 110 10.36 -10.53 6.85
CA CYS A 110 10.38 -11.98 6.71
C CYS A 110 10.83 -12.63 8.02
N CYS A 111 10.31 -13.83 8.27
CA CYS A 111 10.72 -14.69 9.37
C CYS A 111 11.05 -16.08 8.81
N TYR A 112 12.24 -16.60 9.13
CA TYR A 112 12.73 -17.89 8.65
C TYR A 112 13.21 -18.74 9.82
N LYS A 113 13.19 -20.07 9.68
CA LYS A 113 13.88 -20.95 10.63
C LYS A 113 15.39 -20.91 10.39
N THR A 114 16.14 -20.79 11.48
CA THR A 114 17.60 -20.81 11.49
C THR A 114 18.15 -22.10 10.88
N THR A 115 17.47 -23.23 11.10
CA THR A 115 17.83 -24.54 10.54
C THR A 115 17.77 -24.56 9.02
N ASP A 116 16.77 -23.91 8.44
CA ASP A 116 16.51 -23.94 7.00
C ASP A 116 17.54 -23.06 6.28
N VAL A 117 17.80 -21.87 6.85
CA VAL A 117 18.87 -20.97 6.40
C VAL A 117 20.22 -21.68 6.45
N ALA A 118 20.56 -22.30 7.58
CA ALA A 118 21.83 -23.02 7.73
C ALA A 118 21.96 -24.20 6.74
N THR A 119 20.87 -24.93 6.51
CA THR A 119 20.84 -26.07 5.58
C THR A 119 21.10 -25.63 4.14
N LEU A 120 20.43 -24.57 3.68
CA LEU A 120 20.61 -24.06 2.33
C LEU A 120 21.98 -23.42 2.12
N MET A 121 22.49 -22.68 3.12
CA MET A 121 23.85 -22.13 3.05
C MET A 121 24.92 -23.23 2.98
N LYS A 122 24.75 -24.34 3.70
CA LYS A 122 25.65 -25.51 3.60
C LYS A 122 25.61 -26.17 2.22
N LYS A 123 24.48 -26.11 1.52
CA LYS A 123 24.34 -26.54 0.12
C LYS A 123 24.90 -25.55 -0.90
N GLY A 124 25.42 -24.40 -0.44
CA GLY A 124 26.04 -23.40 -1.30
C GLY A 124 25.09 -22.31 -1.80
N ALA A 125 23.80 -22.35 -1.45
CA ALA A 125 22.84 -21.34 -1.87
C ALA A 125 23.17 -19.97 -1.28
N LYS A 126 23.14 -18.92 -2.12
CA LYS A 126 23.49 -17.54 -1.73
C LYS A 126 22.54 -16.53 -2.37
N GLY A 127 22.54 -15.32 -1.82
CA GLY A 127 21.83 -14.17 -2.40
C GLY A 127 20.37 -14.48 -2.72
N LEU A 128 19.96 -14.25 -3.96
CA LEU A 128 18.59 -14.44 -4.42
C LEU A 128 18.15 -15.91 -4.42
N GLU A 129 19.02 -16.83 -4.82
CA GLU A 129 18.74 -18.27 -4.83
C GLU A 129 18.37 -18.77 -3.43
N LEU A 130 19.15 -18.34 -2.42
CA LEU A 130 18.86 -18.66 -1.02
C LEU A 130 17.49 -18.11 -0.61
N MET A 131 17.19 -16.85 -0.94
CA MET A 131 15.94 -16.22 -0.52
C MET A 131 14.71 -16.84 -1.16
N ASN A 132 14.77 -17.16 -2.45
CA ASN A 132 13.66 -17.78 -3.16
C ASN A 132 13.49 -19.28 -2.81
N SER A 133 14.51 -19.92 -2.22
CA SER A 133 14.42 -21.30 -1.73
C SER A 133 13.93 -21.41 -0.28
N LEU A 134 13.91 -20.31 0.46
CA LEU A 134 13.49 -20.29 1.86
C LEU A 134 11.97 -20.24 2.00
N HIS A 135 11.46 -21.02 2.94
CA HIS A 135 10.06 -20.96 3.34
C HIS A 135 9.88 -20.02 4.52
N LEU A 136 8.93 -19.10 4.41
CA LEU A 136 8.56 -18.20 5.50
C LEU A 136 7.95 -19.01 6.64
N SER A 137 8.41 -18.76 7.85
CA SER A 137 8.00 -19.50 9.05
C SER A 137 7.89 -18.55 10.23
N TRP A 138 6.67 -18.16 10.55
CA TRP A 138 6.35 -17.33 11.70
C TRP A 138 6.13 -18.17 12.96
N PRO A 139 6.58 -17.70 14.14
CA PRO A 139 6.34 -18.39 15.40
C PRO A 139 4.84 -18.48 15.70
N GLN A 140 4.36 -19.67 16.02
CA GLN A 140 2.95 -19.94 16.31
C GLN A 140 2.55 -19.56 17.73
N ALA A 141 3.49 -19.61 18.67
CA ALA A 141 3.17 -19.56 20.09
C ALA A 141 2.83 -18.15 20.63
N GLY A 142 2.89 -17.10 19.81
CA GLY A 142 2.77 -15.71 20.27
C GLY A 142 4.11 -15.10 20.73
N GLY A 143 4.05 -13.91 21.34
CA GLY A 143 5.22 -13.25 21.94
C GLY A 143 6.17 -12.58 20.95
N LEU A 144 5.67 -12.25 19.76
CA LEU A 144 6.36 -11.44 18.78
C LEU A 144 5.42 -10.34 18.30
N LYS A 145 5.86 -9.09 18.36
CA LYS A 145 5.11 -7.92 17.88
C LYS A 145 6.04 -6.90 17.26
N LEU A 146 5.53 -6.11 16.34
CA LEU A 146 6.21 -4.96 15.76
C LEU A 146 5.64 -3.69 16.39
N LEU A 147 6.52 -2.83 16.88
CA LEU A 147 6.19 -1.46 17.23
C LEU A 147 6.68 -0.54 16.12
N VAL A 148 5.82 0.36 15.67
CA VAL A 148 6.13 1.36 14.63
C VAL A 148 5.51 2.69 15.01
N THR A 149 6.20 3.78 14.75
CA THR A 149 5.67 5.13 15.01
C THR A 149 5.08 5.70 13.73
N VAL A 150 3.78 6.00 13.74
CA VAL A 150 3.07 6.59 12.60
C VAL A 150 2.41 7.88 13.09
N ASN A 151 2.74 9.01 12.47
CA ASN A 151 2.22 10.34 12.85
C ASN A 151 2.42 10.65 14.35
N GLY A 152 3.59 10.31 14.90
CA GLY A 152 3.92 10.50 16.31
C GLY A 152 3.25 9.53 17.29
N GLN A 153 2.40 8.61 16.81
CA GLN A 153 1.76 7.59 17.64
C GLN A 153 2.42 6.23 17.44
N GLN A 154 2.74 5.55 18.54
CA GLN A 154 3.22 4.18 18.50
C GLN A 154 2.05 3.23 18.20
N LYS A 155 2.17 2.44 17.14
CA LYS A 155 1.26 1.37 16.76
C LYS A 155 1.92 0.03 17.01
N MET A 156 1.12 -0.92 17.49
CA MET A 156 1.54 -2.30 17.71
C MET A 156 0.88 -3.19 16.66
N VAL A 157 1.68 -4.04 16.01
CA VAL A 157 1.23 -5.04 15.04
C VAL A 157 1.64 -6.42 15.56
N PRO A 158 0.71 -7.34 15.85
CA PRO A 158 1.06 -8.70 16.24
C PRO A 158 1.75 -9.41 15.06
N LEU A 159 2.83 -10.15 15.35
CA LEU A 159 3.59 -10.88 14.34
C LEU A 159 3.35 -12.39 14.36
N ALA A 160 2.82 -12.92 15.47
CA ALA A 160 2.36 -14.30 15.55
C ALA A 160 0.91 -14.43 15.03
N PRO A 161 0.57 -15.54 14.34
CA PRO A 161 -0.77 -15.76 13.82
C PRO A 161 -1.92 -15.54 14.83
N PRO A 162 -3.07 -15.01 14.38
CA PRO A 162 -3.39 -14.63 13.00
C PRO A 162 -2.80 -13.26 12.62
N THR A 163 -1.76 -13.26 11.79
CA THR A 163 -1.13 -12.06 11.23
C THR A 163 -1.55 -11.95 9.79
N VAL A 164 -1.97 -10.76 9.36
CA VAL A 164 -2.27 -10.51 7.94
C VAL A 164 -0.95 -10.42 7.18
N THR A 165 -0.58 -11.51 6.52
CA THR A 165 0.57 -11.57 5.62
C THR A 165 0.10 -11.73 4.18
N THR A 166 0.78 -11.09 3.23
CA THR A 166 0.56 -11.35 1.79
C THR A 166 1.70 -12.22 1.29
N ALA A 167 1.40 -13.41 0.75
CA ALA A 167 2.40 -14.41 0.38
C ALA A 167 3.34 -14.79 1.56
N GLY A 168 2.83 -14.77 2.80
CA GLY A 168 3.63 -15.03 4.01
C GLY A 168 4.53 -13.86 4.46
N LEU A 169 4.63 -12.80 3.66
CA LEU A 169 5.41 -11.59 3.96
C LEU A 169 4.56 -10.61 4.78
N LEU A 170 5.16 -9.98 5.78
CA LEU A 170 4.54 -8.84 6.45
C LEU A 170 4.94 -7.57 5.71
N ASP A 171 3.94 -6.91 5.12
CA ASP A 171 4.11 -5.65 4.39
C ASP A 171 4.29 -4.48 5.38
N LEU A 172 5.50 -3.92 5.42
CA LEU A 172 5.85 -2.74 6.21
C LEU A 172 5.61 -1.43 5.45
N THR A 173 5.36 -1.50 4.14
CA THR A 173 5.26 -0.34 3.25
C THR A 173 4.16 0.63 3.69
N VAL A 174 3.09 0.11 4.29
CA VAL A 174 1.95 0.89 4.79
C VAL A 174 2.29 1.80 5.97
N PHE A 175 3.44 1.59 6.62
CA PHE A 175 3.87 2.38 7.77
C PHE A 175 4.97 3.39 7.43
N LEU A 176 5.47 3.37 6.18
CA LEU A 176 6.53 4.27 5.78
C LEU A 176 6.04 5.71 5.61
N GLN A 177 6.91 6.64 5.98
CA GLN A 177 6.83 8.08 5.73
C GLN A 177 8.16 8.57 5.13
N VAL A 178 8.14 9.73 4.49
CA VAL A 178 9.37 10.43 4.08
C VAL A 178 10.21 10.75 5.31
N GLY A 179 11.52 10.57 5.21
CA GLY A 179 12.47 10.76 6.30
C GLY A 179 12.74 9.46 7.07
N SER A 180 13.02 9.60 8.37
CA SER A 180 13.44 8.47 9.20
C SER A 180 12.26 7.68 9.74
N ASN A 181 12.29 6.37 9.50
CA ASN A 181 11.30 5.41 9.98
C ASN A 181 11.97 4.47 10.97
N GLU A 182 11.44 4.35 12.19
CA GLU A 182 11.95 3.41 13.19
C GLU A 182 10.96 2.27 13.40
N PHE A 183 11.50 1.05 13.40
CA PHE A 183 10.77 -0.18 13.62
C PHE A 183 11.43 -0.95 14.76
N VAL A 184 10.59 -1.52 15.64
CA VAL A 184 11.05 -2.33 16.76
C VAL A 184 10.32 -3.68 16.75
N VAL A 185 11.04 -4.75 16.46
CA VAL A 185 10.53 -6.11 16.66
C VAL A 185 10.75 -6.50 18.12
N VAL A 186 9.66 -6.57 18.88
CA VAL A 186 9.68 -6.95 20.30
C VAL A 186 9.41 -8.44 20.40
N GLN A 187 10.35 -9.12 21.03
CA GLN A 187 10.32 -10.53 21.36
C GLN A 187 10.10 -10.68 22.87
N GLU A 188 9.15 -11.52 23.29
CA GLU A 188 8.77 -11.71 24.71
C GLU A 188 9.22 -13.06 25.27
N ARG A 189 9.68 -13.97 24.43
CA ARG A 189 10.14 -15.34 24.78
C ARG A 189 11.31 -15.74 23.90
N SER A 190 11.91 -16.92 24.10
CA SER A 190 12.97 -17.40 23.21
C SER A 190 12.49 -17.50 21.75
N MET A 191 13.30 -16.97 20.83
CA MET A 191 13.13 -17.06 19.38
C MET A 191 14.47 -17.42 18.71
N THR A 192 15.39 -18.08 19.42
CA THR A 192 16.72 -18.48 18.90
C THR A 192 16.65 -19.33 17.63
N GLU A 193 15.52 -20.01 17.42
CA GLU A 193 15.26 -20.82 16.23
C GLU A 193 14.87 -19.97 15.00
N TYR A 194 14.61 -18.67 15.14
CA TYR A 194 14.17 -17.80 14.06
C TYR A 194 15.21 -16.74 13.66
N ILE A 195 15.18 -16.38 12.37
CA ILE A 195 15.90 -15.26 11.80
C ILE A 195 14.89 -14.32 11.16
N PHE A 196 15.00 -13.04 11.51
CA PHE A 196 14.21 -11.94 10.97
C PHE A 196 15.02 -11.21 9.91
N MET A 197 14.41 -10.93 8.76
CA MET A 197 15.06 -10.21 7.67
C MET A 197 14.12 -9.17 7.09
N VAL A 198 14.63 -8.01 6.71
CA VAL A 198 13.84 -6.96 6.05
C VAL A 198 14.41 -6.70 4.67
N TYR A 199 13.53 -6.67 3.68
CA TYR A 199 13.86 -6.47 2.28
C TYR A 199 13.10 -5.30 1.68
N VAL A 200 13.79 -4.50 0.86
CA VAL A 200 13.15 -3.70 -0.18
C VAL A 200 13.17 -4.52 -1.47
N HIS A 201 12.04 -4.68 -2.13
CA HIS A 201 11.94 -5.47 -3.35
C HIS A 201 10.81 -4.98 -4.26
N ASP A 202 10.79 -5.45 -5.51
CA ASP A 202 9.62 -5.28 -6.38
C ASP A 202 8.51 -6.22 -5.93
N PRO A 203 7.22 -5.86 -6.12
CA PRO A 203 6.11 -6.75 -5.81
C PRO A 203 6.29 -8.14 -6.44
N THR A 204 6.15 -9.19 -5.63
CA THR A 204 6.23 -10.56 -6.15
C THR A 204 5.00 -10.89 -7.00
N ARG A 205 5.07 -11.95 -7.79
CA ARG A 205 3.93 -12.43 -8.56
C ARG A 205 2.71 -12.69 -7.65
N SER A 206 2.90 -13.41 -6.54
CA SER A 206 1.83 -13.68 -5.56
C SER A 206 1.25 -12.42 -4.92
N GLN A 207 2.02 -11.33 -4.85
CA GLN A 207 1.52 -10.04 -4.37
C GLN A 207 0.70 -9.29 -5.44
N LEU A 208 1.05 -9.46 -6.71
CA LEU A 208 0.39 -8.82 -7.86
C LEU A 208 -0.86 -9.55 -8.34
N GLU A 209 -0.93 -10.88 -8.20
CA GLU A 209 -2.05 -11.70 -8.66
C GLU A 209 -3.41 -11.21 -8.11
N PRO A 210 -3.59 -10.95 -6.80
CA PRO A 210 -4.84 -10.40 -6.28
C PRO A 210 -5.21 -9.03 -6.85
N VAL A 211 -4.21 -8.22 -7.22
CA VAL A 211 -4.41 -6.91 -7.84
C VAL A 211 -4.93 -7.08 -9.28
N VAL A 212 -4.33 -7.99 -10.05
CA VAL A 212 -4.78 -8.34 -11.40
C VAL A 212 -6.20 -8.88 -11.36
N GLU A 213 -6.48 -9.85 -10.49
CA GLU A 213 -7.79 -10.50 -10.40
C GLU A 213 -8.88 -9.49 -10.04
N ARG A 214 -8.62 -8.58 -9.08
CA ARG A 214 -9.59 -7.53 -8.76
C ARG A 214 -9.81 -6.59 -9.94
N ARG A 215 -8.76 -6.12 -10.60
CA ARG A 215 -8.90 -5.22 -11.76
C ARG A 215 -9.75 -5.84 -12.87
N LYS A 216 -9.58 -7.14 -13.09
CA LYS A 216 -10.41 -7.91 -14.02
C LYS A 216 -11.88 -7.91 -13.58
N LYS A 217 -12.16 -8.22 -12.32
CA LYS A 217 -13.51 -8.20 -11.74
C LYS A 217 -14.16 -6.81 -11.80
N GLU A 218 -13.40 -5.74 -11.55
CA GLU A 218 -13.87 -4.36 -11.65
C GLU A 218 -14.24 -3.99 -13.09
N GLU A 219 -13.45 -4.41 -14.08
CA GLU A 219 -13.76 -4.18 -15.49
C GLU A 219 -14.98 -4.98 -15.93
N GLU A 220 -15.08 -6.26 -15.54
CA GLU A 220 -16.27 -7.09 -15.79
C GLU A 220 -17.53 -6.47 -15.16
N TRP A 221 -17.42 -5.97 -13.93
CA TRP A 221 -18.52 -5.28 -13.25
C TRP A 221 -18.92 -3.98 -13.97
N LYS A 222 -17.94 -3.21 -14.45
CA LYS A 222 -18.20 -2.01 -15.23
C LYS A 222 -18.95 -2.33 -16.53
N ILE A 223 -18.53 -3.34 -17.26
CA ILE A 223 -19.21 -3.81 -18.48
C ILE A 223 -20.64 -4.26 -18.17
N ALA A 224 -20.84 -4.99 -17.06
CA ALA A 224 -22.16 -5.41 -16.63
C ALA A 224 -23.07 -4.21 -16.29
N LEU A 225 -22.55 -3.21 -15.57
CA LEU A 225 -23.28 -1.98 -15.27
C LEU A 225 -23.63 -1.20 -16.54
N GLU A 226 -22.70 -1.08 -17.49
CA GLU A 226 -22.96 -0.45 -18.79
C GLU A 226 -24.09 -1.17 -19.53
N HIS A 227 -24.14 -2.50 -19.49
CA HIS A 227 -25.22 -3.28 -20.08
C HIS A 227 -26.57 -3.07 -19.38
N LEU A 228 -26.60 -3.08 -18.05
CA LEU A 228 -27.81 -2.89 -17.26
C LEU A 228 -28.35 -1.44 -17.30
N SER A 229 -27.48 -0.46 -17.57
CA SER A 229 -27.85 0.95 -17.65
C SER A 229 -28.48 1.35 -18.99
N ARG A 230 -28.55 0.45 -19.98
CA ARG A 230 -29.14 0.74 -21.28
C ARG A 230 -30.64 1.03 -21.12
N PRO A 231 -31.17 2.10 -21.74
CA PRO A 231 -32.61 2.34 -21.76
C PRO A 231 -33.36 1.09 -22.23
N LEU A 232 -34.45 0.75 -21.54
CA LEU A 232 -35.33 -0.31 -22.02
C LEU A 232 -35.90 0.13 -23.37
N GLU A 233 -35.65 -0.64 -24.41
CA GLU A 233 -36.36 -0.49 -25.68
C GLU A 233 -37.82 -0.87 -25.44
N LEU A 234 -38.65 0.14 -25.15
CA LEU A 234 -40.08 -0.04 -25.12
C LEU A 234 -40.50 -0.40 -26.56
N LEU A 235 -41.00 -1.62 -26.74
CA LEU A 235 -41.66 -1.98 -28.00
C LEU A 235 -42.80 -0.98 -28.26
N PRO A 236 -43.03 -0.58 -29.52
CA PRO A 236 -44.16 0.29 -29.86
C PRO A 236 -45.44 -0.31 -29.27
N GLY A 237 -46.21 0.55 -28.62
CA GLY A 237 -47.41 0.12 -27.91
C GLY A 237 -48.45 -0.37 -28.92
N PRO A 238 -49.42 -1.21 -28.51
CA PRO A 238 -50.55 -1.60 -29.36
C PRO A 238 -51.50 -0.43 -29.70
N TRP A 239 -51.14 0.79 -29.30
CA TRP A 239 -51.88 2.02 -29.51
C TRP A 239 -51.13 3.03 -30.40
N ASP A 240 -49.98 2.64 -30.98
CA ASP A 240 -49.30 3.37 -32.05
C ASP A 240 -49.90 3.02 -33.43
#